data_AF-A0A497SVS1-F1
#
_entry.id   AF-A0A497SVS1-F1
#
_cell.length_a   1.000
_cell.length_b   1.000
_cell.length_c   1.000
_cell.angle_alpha   90.00
_cell.angle_beta   90.00
_cell.angle_gamma   90.00
#
_symmetry.space_group_name_H-M   'P 1'
#
loop_
_entity.id
_entity.type
_entity.pdbx_description
1 polymer ?
#
loop_
_entity_poly.entity_id
_entity_poly.type
_entity_poly.pdbx_seq_one_letter_code
_entity_poly.pdbx_strand_id
1 'polypeptide(L)'
;MNYIKHEGTKKLFRTSIIISIVFILFCMFLLILAKLYLPTNLLSSFDVSNFLKYGYLGIFIITVFGGTFFPVGSPAVVAAAGLLGMPKIPVVIIASLGYTIGTCINYLLAYEFGIHYVKRKIGEETYKDLVVWWNKWGIILVVLFALVPIFPFNLLALLCGLFRFNILYFILINFGSNLLNSFIFVYIGSSAASWIGIF
;
A
#
# COMPACT_ATOMS: atom_id res chain seq x y z
N MET A 1 5.90 22.54 -19.95
CA MET A 1 4.61 21.86 -20.27
C MET A 1 4.61 21.30 -21.71
N ASN A 2 5.71 20.73 -22.22
CA ASN A 2 5.88 20.49 -23.67
C ASN A 2 6.33 19.06 -24.05
N TYR A 3 5.88 18.05 -23.31
CA TYR A 3 6.29 16.64 -23.52
C TYR A 3 5.18 15.73 -24.06
N ILE A 4 3.97 16.27 -24.24
CA ILE A 4 2.80 15.51 -24.68
C ILE A 4 2.52 15.90 -26.13
N LYS A 5 3.04 15.11 -27.09
CA LYS A 5 2.95 15.42 -28.53
C LYS A 5 1.61 15.02 -29.16
N HIS A 6 0.87 14.07 -28.58
CA HIS A 6 -0.39 13.58 -29.13
C HIS A 6 -1.62 14.14 -28.38
N GLU A 7 -2.62 14.62 -29.13
CA GLU A 7 -3.89 15.15 -28.61
C GLU A 7 -4.64 14.13 -27.72
N GLY A 8 -4.56 12.84 -28.07
CA GLY A 8 -5.14 11.75 -27.29
C GLY A 8 -4.58 11.65 -25.86
N THR A 9 -3.30 11.96 -25.68
CA THR A 9 -2.62 11.90 -24.38
C THR A 9 -3.05 13.03 -23.44
N LYS A 10 -3.36 14.23 -23.97
CA LYS A 10 -3.92 15.35 -23.16
C LYS A 10 -5.34 15.03 -22.65
N LYS A 11 -6.18 14.45 -23.51
CA LYS A 11 -7.55 14.04 -23.14
C LYS A 11 -7.50 12.94 -22.08
N LEU A 12 -6.68 11.91 -22.27
CA LEU A 12 -6.45 10.85 -21.29
C LEU A 12 -5.93 11.36 -19.96
N PHE A 13 -5.04 12.36 -19.92
CA PHE A 13 -4.51 12.91 -18.67
C PHE A 13 -5.59 13.62 -17.84
N ARG A 14 -6.42 14.46 -18.49
CA ARG A 14 -7.52 15.16 -17.82
C ARG A 14 -8.59 14.18 -17.34
N THR A 15 -8.93 13.18 -18.16
CA THR A 15 -9.88 12.14 -17.78
C THR A 15 -9.30 11.23 -16.69
N SER A 16 -8.01 10.91 -16.70
CA SER A 16 -7.35 10.12 -15.64
C SER A 16 -7.33 10.84 -14.31
N ILE A 17 -7.12 12.16 -14.27
CA ILE A 17 -7.19 12.94 -13.02
C ILE A 17 -8.61 12.88 -12.44
N ILE A 18 -9.63 13.07 -13.27
CA ILE A 18 -11.03 13.02 -12.85
C ILE A 18 -11.41 11.59 -12.41
N ILE A 19 -10.99 10.57 -13.15
CA ILE A 19 -11.21 9.16 -12.79
C ILE A 19 -10.50 8.83 -11.48
N SER A 20 -9.28 9.31 -11.25
CA SER A 20 -8.57 9.10 -9.98
C SER A 20 -9.31 9.75 -8.82
N ILE A 21 -9.83 10.98 -8.98
CA ILE A 21 -10.63 11.66 -7.94
C ILE A 21 -11.92 10.90 -7.66
N VAL A 22 -12.65 10.47 -8.70
CA VAL A 22 -13.89 9.69 -8.56
C VAL A 22 -13.62 8.32 -7.94
N PHE A 23 -12.51 7.67 -8.30
CA PHE A 23 -12.08 6.40 -7.73
C PHE A 23 -11.70 6.54 -6.25
N ILE A 24 -11.03 7.63 -5.86
CA ILE A 24 -10.73 7.95 -4.46
C ILE A 24 -12.03 8.13 -3.67
N LEU A 25 -12.99 8.90 -4.19
CA LEU A 25 -14.30 9.10 -3.56
C LEU A 25 -15.08 7.77 -3.44
N PHE A 26 -15.02 6.93 -4.47
CA PHE A 26 -15.65 5.62 -4.49
C PHE A 26 -15.02 4.64 -3.48
N CYS A 27 -13.68 4.60 -3.38
CA CYS A 27 -12.98 3.82 -2.37
C CYS A 27 -13.30 4.31 -0.96
N MET A 28 -13.38 5.63 -0.74
CA MET A 28 -13.77 6.21 0.55
C MET A 28 -15.21 5.83 0.92
N PHE A 29 -16.12 5.85 -0.05
CA PHE A 29 -17.51 5.40 0.11
C PHE A 29 -17.61 3.90 0.40
N LEU A 30 -16.82 3.07 -0.30
CA LEU A 30 -16.74 1.62 -0.05
C LEU A 30 -16.20 1.31 1.33
N LEU A 31 -15.22 2.06 1.84
CA LEU A 31 -14.71 1.89 3.21
C LEU A 31 -15.75 2.26 4.26
N ILE A 32 -16.55 3.31 4.00
CA ILE A 32 -17.67 3.71 4.87
C ILE A 32 -18.77 2.63 4.86
N LEU A 33 -19.12 2.12 3.68
CA LEU A 33 -20.09 1.02 3.54
C LEU A 33 -19.60 -0.27 4.18
N ALA A 34 -18.32 -0.61 4.01
CA ALA A 34 -17.71 -1.76 4.66
C ALA A 34 -17.79 -1.62 6.18
N LYS A 35 -17.53 -0.44 6.73
CA LYS A 35 -17.72 -0.17 8.17
C LYS A 35 -19.19 -0.27 8.62
N LEU A 36 -20.13 0.07 7.74
CA LEU A 36 -21.57 0.03 8.02
C LEU A 36 -22.15 -1.39 7.95
N TYR A 37 -21.66 -2.23 7.02
CA TYR A 37 -22.18 -3.56 6.72
C TYR A 37 -21.34 -4.71 7.29
N LEU A 38 -20.05 -4.52 7.59
CA LEU A 38 -19.31 -5.54 8.31
C LEU A 38 -19.80 -5.60 9.76
N PRO A 39 -20.23 -6.76 10.25
CA PRO A 39 -20.53 -6.92 11.66
C PRO A 39 -19.25 -6.64 12.47
N THR A 40 -19.38 -5.81 13.51
CA THR A 40 -18.32 -5.50 14.50
C THR A 40 -17.66 -6.76 15.12
N ASN A 41 -18.31 -7.90 14.93
CA ASN A 41 -18.00 -9.20 15.51
C ASN A 41 -17.13 -10.07 14.56
N LEU A 42 -16.80 -9.59 13.36
CA LEU A 42 -15.89 -10.31 12.44
C LEU A 42 -14.42 -10.24 12.91
N LEU A 43 -14.04 -9.19 13.63
CA LEU A 43 -12.71 -9.08 14.23
C LEU A 43 -12.56 -10.00 15.46
N SER A 44 -13.66 -10.36 16.12
CA SER A 44 -13.66 -11.20 17.31
C SER A 44 -13.68 -12.71 17.00
N SER A 45 -13.87 -13.11 15.74
CA SER A 45 -13.72 -14.51 15.31
C SER A 45 -12.28 -14.87 14.92
N PHE A 46 -11.39 -13.88 14.78
CA PHE A 46 -9.96 -14.12 14.73
C PHE A 46 -9.48 -14.34 16.15
N ASP A 47 -9.20 -15.60 16.48
CA ASP A 47 -8.62 -15.99 17.75
C ASP A 47 -7.17 -15.48 17.84
N VAL A 48 -7.02 -14.20 18.21
CA VAL A 48 -5.73 -13.50 18.37
C VAL A 48 -4.82 -14.26 19.35
N SER A 49 -5.40 -15.05 20.27
CA SER A 49 -4.68 -15.83 21.27
C SER A 49 -3.84 -16.97 20.68
N ASN A 50 -4.32 -17.62 19.61
CA ASN A 50 -3.56 -18.66 18.90
C ASN A 50 -2.52 -18.06 17.94
N PHE A 51 -2.73 -16.84 17.45
CA PHE A 51 -1.75 -16.11 16.63
C PHE A 51 -0.61 -15.49 17.45
N LEU A 52 -0.86 -15.15 18.72
CA LEU A 52 0.16 -14.72 19.69
C LEU A 52 1.25 -15.76 19.93
N LYS A 53 0.97 -17.07 19.73
CA LYS A 53 1.99 -18.13 19.81
C LYS A 53 3.09 -18.01 18.75
N TYR A 54 2.77 -17.41 17.60
CA TYR A 54 3.75 -17.20 16.52
C TYR A 54 4.49 -15.86 16.66
N GLY A 55 4.07 -14.99 17.59
CA GLY A 55 4.72 -13.72 17.90
C GLY A 55 5.07 -12.91 16.65
N TYR A 56 6.36 -12.67 16.46
CA TYR A 56 6.89 -11.92 15.32
C TYR A 56 6.70 -12.60 13.96
N LEU A 57 6.74 -13.94 13.91
CA LEU A 57 6.57 -14.69 12.66
C LEU A 57 5.13 -14.55 12.14
N GLY A 58 4.15 -14.54 13.05
CA GLY A 58 2.75 -14.27 12.70
C GLY A 58 2.57 -12.87 12.11
N ILE A 59 3.18 -11.85 12.73
CA ILE A 59 3.17 -10.47 12.23
C ILE A 59 3.76 -10.43 10.82
N PHE A 60 4.93 -11.04 10.60
CA PHE A 60 5.59 -11.06 9.29
C PHE A 60 4.68 -11.65 8.20
N ILE A 61 4.11 -12.83 8.43
CA ILE A 61 3.26 -13.51 7.44
C ILE A 61 2.03 -12.67 7.11
N ILE A 62 1.36 -12.13 8.14
CA ILE A 62 0.17 -11.31 7.94
C ILE A 62 0.50 -10.03 7.16
N THR A 63 1.61 -9.36 7.46
CA THR A 63 2.00 -8.15 6.75
C THR A 63 2.49 -8.43 5.32
N VAL A 64 3.07 -9.60 5.04
CA VAL A 64 3.32 -10.05 3.64
C VAL A 64 2.02 -10.15 2.86
N PHE A 65 1.01 -10.83 3.41
CA PHE A 65 -0.27 -10.94 2.75
C PHE A 65 -0.99 -9.60 2.63
N GLY A 66 -0.87 -8.72 3.64
CA GLY A 66 -1.42 -7.36 3.60
C GLY A 66 -0.77 -6.39 2.63
N GLY A 67 0.53 -6.56 2.39
CA GLY A 67 1.22 -5.80 1.36
C GLY A 67 0.84 -6.23 -0.05
N THR A 68 0.16 -7.36 -0.22
CA THR A 68 -0.26 -7.88 -1.53
C THR A 68 -1.63 -7.28 -1.93
N PHE A 69 -2.11 -7.56 -3.14
CA PHE A 69 -3.47 -7.18 -3.59
C PHE A 69 -4.60 -7.68 -2.68
N PHE A 70 -4.33 -8.69 -1.85
CA PHE A 70 -5.23 -9.16 -0.80
C PHE A 70 -5.24 -8.18 0.38
N PRO A 71 -6.38 -7.54 0.70
CA PRO A 71 -6.50 -6.60 1.82
C PRO A 71 -6.61 -7.34 3.17
N VAL A 72 -5.68 -8.26 3.44
CA VAL A 72 -5.75 -9.20 4.58
C VAL A 72 -4.86 -8.75 5.75
N GLY A 73 -3.68 -8.21 5.48
CA GLY A 73 -2.84 -7.56 6.50
C GLY A 73 -3.15 -6.08 6.57
N SER A 74 -4.12 -5.75 7.42
CA SER A 74 -4.39 -4.36 7.81
C SER A 74 -3.31 -3.86 8.77
N PRO A 75 -2.97 -2.55 8.76
CA PRO A 75 -2.19 -1.92 9.82
C PRO A 75 -2.67 -2.22 11.25
N ALA A 76 -3.92 -2.68 11.39
CA ALA A 76 -4.49 -3.22 12.62
C ALA A 76 -3.64 -4.30 13.30
N VAL A 77 -2.93 -5.19 12.57
CA VAL A 77 -2.08 -6.22 13.21
C VAL A 77 -0.90 -5.61 13.95
N VAL A 78 -0.33 -4.53 13.40
CA VAL A 78 0.78 -3.80 14.00
C VAL A 78 0.32 -3.01 15.22
N ALA A 79 -0.87 -2.40 15.14
CA ALA A 79 -1.51 -1.76 16.28
C ALA A 79 -1.85 -2.77 17.38
N ALA A 80 -2.38 -3.95 17.04
CA ALA A 80 -2.68 -5.01 17.99
C ALA A 80 -1.41 -5.48 18.72
N ALA A 81 -0.29 -5.67 18.00
CA ALA A 81 1.00 -5.99 18.61
C ALA A 81 1.47 -4.93 19.61
N GLY A 82 1.26 -3.65 19.29
CA GLY A 82 1.51 -2.53 20.20
C GLY A 82 0.60 -2.55 21.44
N LEU A 83 -0.69 -2.85 21.25
CA LEU A 83 -1.68 -2.94 22.32
C LEU A 83 -1.36 -4.09 23.30
N LEU A 84 -0.85 -5.20 22.78
CA LEU A 84 -0.47 -6.38 23.56
C LEU A 84 0.89 -6.21 24.27
N GLY A 85 1.51 -5.04 24.20
CA GLY A 85 2.75 -4.74 24.91
C GLY A 85 4.01 -5.33 24.27
N MET A 86 3.96 -5.78 23.00
CA MET A 86 5.15 -6.31 22.34
C MET A 86 6.24 -5.22 22.18
N PRO A 87 7.53 -5.60 22.23
CA PRO A 87 8.63 -4.67 21.97
C PRO A 87 8.47 -3.98 20.61
N LYS A 88 8.43 -2.63 20.63
CA LYS A 88 8.04 -1.81 19.47
C LYS A 88 9.00 -1.95 18.30
N ILE A 89 10.31 -1.86 18.56
CA ILE A 89 11.34 -1.84 17.51
C ILE A 89 11.31 -3.13 16.67
N PRO A 90 11.31 -4.35 17.26
CA PRO A 90 11.17 -5.58 16.49
C PRO A 90 9.86 -5.66 15.69
N VAL A 91 8.72 -5.23 16.28
CA VAL A 91 7.44 -5.22 15.57
C VAL A 91 7.51 -4.33 14.34
N VAL A 92 8.05 -3.11 14.47
CA VAL A 92 8.21 -2.17 13.36
C VAL A 92 9.03 -2.80 12.24
N ILE A 93 10.23 -3.28 12.54
CA ILE A 93 11.14 -3.84 11.53
C ILE A 93 10.49 -5.01 10.79
N ILE A 94 9.91 -5.95 11.53
CA ILE A 94 9.35 -7.19 10.98
C ILE A 94 8.09 -6.92 10.16
N ALA A 95 7.22 -6.05 10.65
CA ALA A 95 6.05 -5.60 9.91
C ALA A 95 6.45 -4.91 8.60
N SER A 96 7.42 -4.00 8.65
CA SER A 96 7.91 -3.25 7.48
C SER A 96 8.53 -4.16 6.43
N LEU A 97 9.31 -5.16 6.85
CA LEU A 97 9.85 -6.17 5.94
C LEU A 97 8.74 -6.96 5.25
N GLY A 98 7.76 -7.44 6.02
CA GLY A 98 6.65 -8.20 5.45
C GLY A 98 5.84 -7.39 4.44
N TYR A 99 5.42 -6.16 4.80
CA TYR A 99 4.72 -5.27 3.86
C TYR A 99 5.55 -4.95 2.62
N THR A 100 6.85 -4.74 2.77
CA THR A 100 7.75 -4.47 1.65
C THR A 100 7.82 -5.64 0.69
N ILE A 101 7.91 -6.87 1.20
CA ILE A 101 7.91 -8.08 0.37
C ILE A 101 6.55 -8.23 -0.33
N GLY A 102 5.44 -8.09 0.40
CA GLY A 102 4.10 -8.20 -0.18
C GLY A 102 3.85 -7.19 -1.31
N THR A 103 4.26 -5.94 -1.11
CA THR A 103 4.13 -4.88 -2.12
C THR A 103 5.06 -5.08 -3.31
N CYS A 104 6.25 -5.67 -3.11
CA CYS A 104 7.13 -6.06 -4.21
C CYS A 104 6.49 -7.13 -5.10
N ILE A 105 5.70 -8.05 -4.55
CA ILE A 105 4.95 -9.03 -5.36
C ILE A 105 4.00 -8.30 -6.31
N ASN A 106 3.27 -7.28 -5.83
CA ASN A 106 2.39 -6.47 -6.70
C ASN A 106 3.19 -5.76 -7.80
N TYR A 107 4.33 -5.15 -7.45
CA TYR A 107 5.21 -4.52 -8.44
C TYR A 107 5.60 -5.52 -9.54
N LEU A 108 6.06 -6.71 -9.16
CA LEU A 108 6.52 -7.73 -10.10
C LEU A 108 5.37 -8.25 -10.99
N LEU A 109 4.19 -8.45 -10.40
CA LEU A 109 3.00 -8.85 -11.15
C LEU A 109 2.64 -7.81 -12.23
N ALA A 110 2.68 -6.52 -11.90
CA ALA A 110 2.43 -5.47 -12.87
C ALA A 110 3.54 -5.34 -13.92
N TYR A 111 4.79 -5.54 -13.52
CA TYR A 111 5.96 -5.48 -14.40
C TYR A 111 5.90 -6.56 -15.49
N GLU A 112 5.61 -7.80 -15.10
CA GLU A 112 5.60 -8.95 -16.02
C GLU A 112 4.27 -9.07 -16.78
N PHE A 113 3.13 -9.02 -16.09
CA PHE A 113 1.83 -9.33 -16.69
C PHE A 113 1.03 -8.09 -17.10
N GLY A 114 1.18 -6.98 -16.38
CA GLY A 114 0.39 -5.77 -16.61
C GLY A 114 0.74 -5.05 -17.90
N ILE A 115 2.00 -5.11 -18.32
CA ILE A 115 2.52 -4.31 -19.43
C ILE A 115 1.88 -4.67 -20.77
N HIS A 116 1.68 -5.97 -21.04
CA HIS A 116 1.10 -6.43 -22.31
C HIS A 116 -0.35 -5.98 -22.45
N TYR A 117 -1.12 -6.07 -21.36
CA TYR A 117 -2.51 -5.62 -21.32
C TYR A 117 -2.61 -4.11 -21.56
N VAL A 118 -1.77 -3.32 -20.89
CA VAL A 118 -1.81 -1.86 -21.00
C VAL A 118 -1.38 -1.39 -22.38
N LYS A 119 -0.25 -1.90 -22.91
CA LYS A 119 0.18 -1.55 -24.28
C LYS A 119 -0.89 -1.83 -25.33
N ARG A 120 -1.61 -2.95 -25.21
CA ARG A 120 -2.73 -3.29 -26.11
C ARG A 120 -3.91 -2.33 -25.99
N LYS A 121 -4.17 -1.81 -24.79
CA LYS A 121 -5.35 -0.97 -24.51
C LYS A 121 -5.13 0.52 -24.84
N ILE A 122 -3.95 1.06 -24.54
CA ILE A 122 -3.65 2.49 -24.74
C ILE A 122 -2.75 2.77 -25.95
N GLY A 123 -2.18 1.74 -26.58
CA GLY A 123 -1.24 1.88 -27.70
C GLY A 123 0.20 2.09 -27.23
N GLU A 124 1.15 1.61 -28.04
CA GLU A 124 2.57 1.64 -27.67
C GLU A 124 3.13 3.06 -27.56
N GLU A 125 2.74 3.96 -28.46
CA GLU A 125 3.22 5.35 -28.45
C GLU A 125 2.77 6.11 -27.20
N THR A 126 1.50 5.97 -26.82
CA THR A 126 0.98 6.57 -25.58
C THR A 126 1.62 5.96 -24.34
N TYR A 127 1.90 4.66 -24.35
CA TYR A 127 2.63 4.01 -23.27
C TYR A 127 4.06 4.57 -23.12
N LYS A 128 4.79 4.77 -24.23
CA LYS A 128 6.14 5.36 -24.21
C LYS A 128 6.11 6.78 -23.60
N ASP A 129 5.16 7.61 -24.02
CA ASP A 129 4.99 8.97 -23.46
C ASP A 129 4.76 8.94 -21.94
N LEU A 130 3.91 8.01 -21.46
CA LEU A 130 3.64 7.84 -20.03
C LEU A 130 4.87 7.39 -19.25
N VAL A 131 5.67 6.47 -19.80
CA VAL A 131 6.93 6.01 -19.16
C VAL A 131 7.93 7.16 -19.06
N VAL A 132 8.08 7.99 -20.10
CA VAL A 132 8.97 9.17 -20.06
C VAL A 132 8.52 10.16 -18.99
N TRP A 133 7.20 10.42 -18.90
CA TRP A 133 6.65 11.28 -17.87
C TRP A 133 6.85 10.70 -16.45
N TRP A 134 6.62 9.39 -16.29
CA TRP A 134 6.80 8.67 -15.04
C TRP A 134 8.28 8.66 -14.61
N ASN A 135 9.23 8.48 -15.52
CA ASN A 135 10.65 8.55 -15.17
C ASN A 135 11.08 9.93 -14.66
N LYS A 136 10.36 11.00 -15.06
CA LYS A 136 10.65 12.36 -14.60
C LYS A 136 10.01 12.69 -13.25
N TRP A 137 8.74 12.30 -13.04
CA TRP A 137 7.96 12.70 -11.85
C TRP A 137 7.69 11.55 -10.87
N GLY A 138 7.86 10.32 -11.30
CA GLY A 138 7.51 9.11 -10.57
C GLY A 138 8.22 9.02 -9.23
N ILE A 139 9.51 9.36 -9.15
CA ILE A 139 10.21 9.34 -7.85
C ILE A 139 9.61 10.32 -6.84
N ILE A 140 9.23 11.53 -7.29
CA ILE A 140 8.61 12.56 -6.46
C ILE A 140 7.23 12.10 -6.00
N LEU A 141 6.44 11.54 -6.93
CA LEU A 141 5.11 11.00 -6.61
C LEU A 141 5.23 9.86 -5.61
N VAL A 142 6.13 8.90 -5.84
CA VAL A 142 6.29 7.73 -4.98
C VAL A 142 6.71 8.14 -3.58
N VAL A 143 7.64 9.10 -3.44
CA VAL A 143 8.03 9.65 -2.13
C VAL A 143 6.88 10.39 -1.46
N LEU A 144 6.15 11.23 -2.18
CA LEU A 144 5.04 12.00 -1.61
C LEU A 144 3.92 11.08 -1.10
N PHE A 145 3.56 10.05 -1.87
CA PHE A 145 2.58 9.06 -1.43
C PHE A 145 3.12 8.14 -0.33
N ALA A 146 4.41 7.83 -0.32
CA ALA A 146 5.07 7.05 0.74
C ALA A 146 5.00 7.75 2.11
N LEU A 147 4.97 9.07 2.13
CA LEU A 147 4.87 9.85 3.37
C LEU A 147 3.44 9.92 3.92
N VAL A 148 2.42 9.51 3.16
CA VAL A 148 1.02 9.54 3.58
C VAL A 148 0.58 8.14 4.04
N PRO A 149 0.43 7.90 5.35
CA PRO A 149 0.21 6.55 5.90
C PRO A 149 -1.06 5.84 5.43
N ILE A 150 -2.06 6.62 5.04
CA ILE A 150 -3.42 6.15 4.72
C ILE A 150 -3.53 5.82 3.21
N PHE A 151 -2.54 6.19 2.41
CA PHE A 151 -2.62 6.03 0.98
C PHE A 151 -2.45 4.55 0.58
N PRO A 152 -3.27 4.01 -0.35
CA PRO A 152 -3.14 2.63 -0.82
C PRO A 152 -1.86 2.43 -1.63
N PHE A 153 -0.75 2.18 -0.92
CA PHE A 153 0.58 1.98 -1.50
C PHE A 153 0.63 0.79 -2.47
N ASN A 154 -0.28 -0.18 -2.32
CA ASN A 154 -0.42 -1.34 -3.22
C ASN A 154 -0.76 -0.92 -4.66
N LEU A 155 -1.59 0.12 -4.86
CA LEU A 155 -1.89 0.65 -6.20
C LEU A 155 -0.66 1.32 -6.81
N LEU A 156 0.08 2.06 -5.99
CA LEU A 156 1.31 2.71 -6.40
C LEU A 156 2.38 1.69 -6.79
N ALA A 157 2.49 0.57 -6.07
CA ALA A 157 3.36 -0.54 -6.43
C ALA A 157 3.03 -1.11 -7.82
N LEU A 158 1.74 -1.31 -8.13
CA LEU A 158 1.30 -1.73 -9.46
C LEU A 158 1.68 -0.71 -10.54
N LEU A 159 1.47 0.59 -10.31
CA LEU A 159 1.87 1.63 -11.25
C LEU A 159 3.38 1.67 -11.47
N CYS A 160 4.16 1.55 -10.40
CA CYS A 160 5.62 1.47 -10.46
C CYS A 160 6.09 0.28 -11.31
N GLY A 161 5.49 -0.90 -11.12
CA GLY A 161 5.79 -2.08 -11.92
C GLY A 161 5.43 -1.87 -13.40
N LEU A 162 4.23 -1.35 -13.63
CA LEU A 162 3.70 -1.11 -14.98
C LEU A 162 4.57 -0.14 -15.79
N PHE A 163 5.07 0.92 -15.16
CA PHE A 163 5.91 1.93 -15.81
C PHE A 163 7.41 1.64 -15.72
N ARG A 164 7.81 0.44 -15.27
CA ARG A 164 9.21 0.00 -15.12
C ARG A 164 10.04 0.96 -14.25
N PHE A 165 9.45 1.48 -13.18
CA PHE A 165 10.16 2.25 -12.19
C PHE A 165 11.28 1.41 -11.57
N ASN A 166 12.45 1.98 -11.33
CA ASN A 166 13.59 1.19 -10.86
C ASN A 166 13.29 0.54 -9.48
N ILE A 167 13.48 -0.79 -9.44
CA ILE A 167 13.12 -1.65 -8.31
C ILE A 167 13.88 -1.30 -7.02
N LEU A 168 15.14 -0.85 -7.11
CA LEU A 168 15.94 -0.50 -5.92
C LEU A 168 15.37 0.76 -5.25
N TYR A 169 15.06 1.79 -6.03
CA TYR A 169 14.42 3.00 -5.50
C TYR A 169 13.04 2.68 -4.96
N PHE A 170 12.28 1.81 -5.64
CA PHE A 170 10.97 1.36 -5.15
C PHE A 170 11.10 0.70 -3.78
N ILE A 171 11.97 -0.31 -3.64
CA ILE A 171 12.17 -1.04 -2.38
C ILE A 171 12.59 -0.10 -1.26
N LEU A 172 13.52 0.82 -1.50
CA LEU A 172 14.00 1.75 -0.47
C LEU A 172 12.89 2.69 0.01
N ILE A 173 12.15 3.31 -0.92
CA ILE A 173 11.07 4.24 -0.57
C ILE A 173 9.92 3.50 0.11
N ASN A 174 9.55 2.33 -0.42
CA ASN A 174 8.52 1.46 0.12
C ASN A 174 8.85 0.97 1.54
N PHE A 175 10.08 0.50 1.75
CA PHE A 175 10.55 0.08 3.07
C PHE A 175 10.50 1.25 4.06
N GLY A 176 10.99 2.43 3.66
CA GLY A 176 10.91 3.64 4.49
C GLY A 176 9.46 4.02 4.85
N SER A 177 8.54 3.96 3.89
CA SER A 177 7.10 4.19 4.10
C SER A 177 6.52 3.20 5.11
N ASN A 178 6.79 1.90 4.91
CA ASN A 178 6.28 0.85 5.79
C ASN A 178 6.91 0.92 7.20
N LEU A 179 8.11 1.46 7.33
CA LEU A 179 8.79 1.72 8.60
C LEU A 179 8.11 2.85 9.35
N LEU A 180 7.85 3.97 8.67
CA LEU A 180 7.08 5.08 9.22
C LEU A 180 5.67 4.64 9.64
N ASN A 181 4.96 3.92 8.78
CA ASN A 181 3.62 3.43 9.05
C ASN A 181 3.60 2.47 10.25
N SER A 182 4.48 1.47 10.25
CA SER A 182 4.52 0.50 11.33
C SER A 182 4.89 1.16 12.67
N PHE A 183 5.75 2.17 12.64
CA PHE A 183 6.04 3.00 13.82
C PHE A 183 4.79 3.72 14.32
N ILE A 184 4.06 4.42 13.46
CA ILE A 184 2.83 5.12 13.85
C ILE A 184 1.82 4.14 14.48
N PHE A 185 1.54 3.03 13.81
CA PHE A 185 0.50 2.10 14.25
C PHE A 185 0.86 1.35 15.55
N VAL A 186 2.13 0.95 15.75
CA VAL A 186 2.53 0.28 17.00
C VAL A 186 2.43 1.21 18.22
N TYR A 187 2.70 2.51 18.03
CA TYR A 187 2.54 3.51 19.09
C TYR A 187 1.07 3.81 19.37
N ILE A 188 0.23 3.95 18.35
CA ILE A 188 -1.23 4.08 18.52
C ILE A 188 -1.77 2.90 19.33
N GLY A 189 -1.38 1.67 18.97
CA GLY A 189 -1.77 0.46 19.69
C GLY A 189 -1.36 0.49 21.17
N SER A 190 -0.10 0.85 21.44
CA SER A 190 0.41 0.94 22.80
C SER A 190 -0.25 2.03 23.63
N SER A 191 -0.60 3.17 23.04
CA SER A 191 -1.32 4.24 23.73
C SER A 191 -2.77 3.85 24.02
N ALA A 192 -3.40 3.08 23.13
CA ALA A 192 -4.73 2.53 23.40
C ALA A 192 -4.72 1.55 24.59
N ALA A 193 -3.65 0.77 24.75
CA ALA A 193 -3.50 -0.15 25.88
C ALA A 193 -3.46 0.56 27.24
N SER A 194 -2.73 1.69 27.34
CA SER A 194 -2.66 2.45 28.58
C SER A 194 -3.99 3.12 28.93
N TRP A 195 -4.78 3.53 27.94
CA TRP A 195 -6.12 4.08 28.16
C TRP A 195 -7.13 3.02 28.64
N ILE A 196 -6.94 1.76 28.23
CA ILE A 196 -7.77 0.62 28.65
C ILE A 196 -7.29 0.03 29.99
N GLY A 197 -6.12 0.47 30.50
CA GLY A 197 -5.56 0.01 31.77
C GLY A 197 -4.93 -1.38 31.70
N ILE A 198 -4.48 -1.79 30.51
CA ILE A 198 -3.80 -3.08 30.32
C ILE A 198 -2.36 -3.01 30.90
N PHE A 199 -1.76 -1.82 30.89
CA PHE A 199 -0.44 -1.51 31.48
C PHE A 199 -0.39 -0.06 31.94
#